data_AF-A0A2E9W8C3-F1
#
_entry.id   AF-A0A2E9W8C3-F1
#
_cell.length_a   1.000
_cell.length_b   1.000
_cell.length_c   1.000
_cell.angle_alpha   90.00
_cell.angle_beta   90.00
_cell.angle_gamma   90.00
#
_symmetry.space_group_name_H-M   'P 1'
#
loop_
_entity.id
_entity.type
_entity.pdbx_description
1 polymer ?
#
loop_
_entity_poly.entity_id
_entity_poly.type
_entity_poly.pdbx_seq_one_letter_code
_entity_poly.pdbx_strand_id
1 'polypeptide(L)'
;MNQDRLSIYYRMLNIAPGASAKEIKLAYRKLAFEFHPDRNTDADSEEKFKDITEAYEILTGERKAPAQASSPKNGSAGAQTKSSTSSAYGPDAAGARNANKTRQGFAGSGRKEQQANPGKDDKVARANQAYREQQAKASARKSNIHPGARRHKGKRPDSNAAGFIQCAVTGVVSAQPRLVEFKIVRGFFNSVRTEVVSAYLAPKGARRMALKASFKTWLRGFWGWRSFIPAWRAILGNMRGGTFPAEGNAKLLFTQATAFEKSGNRPLARAVLLQARDFIGTNRSALAEQIRTSIRRLEDGQPARRVRDEWQRVGMMVALLHLSPVFVVIFALLIAFGPGQGFLTRDLPAMVAEKGSQITRQVEQMIGEDRDPYYVDRDLLNMRNGAGVTNTIIRRLARFETVYISGDSKGIWVEIDTSIGETGFVNLDALVPGNGADARDTWCSKNSCD
;
A
#
# COMPACT_ATOMS: atom_id res chain seq x y z
N MET A 1 -33.98 -14.24 10.63
CA MET A 1 -34.46 -13.16 9.73
C MET A 1 -33.52 -11.94 9.58
N ASN A 2 -32.45 -11.77 10.38
CA ASN A 2 -31.51 -10.64 10.21
C ASN A 2 -30.26 -10.97 9.35
N GLN A 3 -29.95 -12.25 9.19
CA GLN A 3 -28.72 -12.72 8.52
C GLN A 3 -28.83 -12.66 6.98
N ASP A 4 -30.03 -12.88 6.43
CA ASP A 4 -30.29 -12.78 4.98
C ASP A 4 -30.12 -11.35 4.46
N ARG A 5 -30.45 -10.34 5.27
CA ARG A 5 -30.33 -8.92 4.91
C ARG A 5 -28.87 -8.47 4.77
N LEU A 6 -27.98 -9.02 5.60
CA LEU A 6 -26.55 -8.70 5.55
C LEU A 6 -25.81 -9.50 4.46
N SER A 7 -26.37 -10.64 4.02
CA SER A 7 -25.78 -11.50 2.99
C SER A 7 -25.48 -10.78 1.66
N ILE A 8 -26.27 -9.77 1.32
CA ILE A 8 -26.08 -8.96 0.10
C ILE A 8 -24.80 -8.15 0.21
N TYR A 9 -24.53 -7.53 1.36
CA TYR A 9 -23.32 -6.74 1.59
C TYR A 9 -22.05 -7.60 1.67
N TYR A 10 -22.14 -8.80 2.23
CA TYR A 10 -21.04 -9.77 2.17
C TYR A 10 -20.72 -10.17 0.72
N ARG A 11 -21.74 -10.38 -0.11
CA ARG A 11 -21.59 -10.64 -1.55
C ARG A 11 -21.01 -9.44 -2.31
N MET A 12 -21.40 -8.21 -2.00
CA MET A 12 -20.82 -7.00 -2.60
C MET A 12 -19.31 -6.87 -2.33
N LEU A 13 -18.84 -7.30 -1.15
CA LEU A 13 -17.42 -7.34 -0.81
C LEU A 13 -16.72 -8.64 -1.24
N ASN A 14 -17.43 -9.55 -1.90
CA ASN A 14 -16.94 -10.85 -2.36
C ASN A 14 -16.33 -11.72 -1.24
N ILE A 15 -17.01 -11.78 -0.09
CA ILE A 15 -16.61 -12.52 1.10
C ILE A 15 -17.77 -13.35 1.65
N ALA A 16 -17.45 -14.41 2.40
CA ALA A 16 -18.47 -15.28 2.99
C ALA A 16 -19.33 -14.55 4.04
N PRO A 17 -20.64 -14.88 4.15
CA PRO A 17 -21.48 -14.39 5.24
C PRO A 17 -20.88 -14.78 6.61
N GLY A 18 -20.74 -13.81 7.51
CA GLY A 18 -20.13 -14.03 8.82
C GLY A 18 -18.60 -13.89 8.85
N ALA A 19 -17.97 -13.43 7.76
CA ALA A 19 -16.55 -13.07 7.74
C ALA A 19 -16.19 -12.09 8.87
N SER A 20 -14.98 -12.27 9.42
CA SER A 20 -14.45 -11.47 10.52
C SER A 20 -14.28 -9.99 10.13
N ALA A 21 -14.28 -9.08 11.13
CA ALA A 21 -14.03 -7.65 10.90
C ALA A 21 -12.70 -7.37 10.16
N LYS A 22 -11.71 -8.24 10.34
CA LYS A 22 -10.40 -8.15 9.66
C LYS A 22 -10.53 -8.50 8.17
N GLU A 23 -11.31 -9.51 7.82
CA GLU A 23 -11.58 -9.92 6.44
C GLU A 23 -12.43 -8.89 5.69
N ILE A 24 -13.49 -8.36 6.34
CA ILE A 24 -14.31 -7.27 5.80
C ILE A 24 -13.45 -6.06 5.43
N LYS A 25 -12.54 -5.65 6.33
CA LYS A 25 -11.62 -4.52 6.12
C LYS A 25 -10.60 -4.77 5.01
N LEU A 26 -10.12 -6.01 4.88
CA LEU A 26 -9.16 -6.38 3.85
C LEU A 26 -9.82 -6.38 2.46
N ALA A 27 -11.01 -6.99 2.35
CA ALA A 27 -11.80 -7.03 1.12
C ALA A 27 -12.17 -5.63 0.62
N TYR A 28 -12.67 -4.78 1.52
CA TYR A 28 -12.96 -3.38 1.20
C TYR A 28 -11.72 -2.63 0.68
N ARG A 29 -10.56 -2.76 1.32
CA ARG A 29 -9.33 -2.09 0.86
C ARG A 29 -8.89 -2.53 -0.53
N LYS A 30 -9.09 -3.82 -0.86
CA LYS A 30 -8.75 -4.37 -2.18
C LYS A 30 -9.67 -3.80 -3.26
N LEU A 31 -10.98 -3.87 -3.04
CA LEU A 31 -11.99 -3.38 -3.99
C LEU A 31 -11.97 -1.85 -4.11
N ALA A 32 -11.75 -1.11 -3.02
CA ALA A 32 -11.64 0.34 -3.02
C ALA A 32 -10.41 0.83 -3.77
N PHE A 33 -9.34 0.04 -3.82
CA PHE A 33 -8.16 0.34 -4.64
C PHE A 33 -8.39 0.08 -6.13
N GLU A 34 -9.20 -0.94 -6.44
CA GLU A 34 -9.53 -1.38 -7.79
C GLU A 34 -10.55 -0.44 -8.48
N PHE A 35 -11.59 -0.02 -7.75
CA PHE A 35 -12.66 0.82 -8.27
C PHE A 35 -12.49 2.32 -7.93
N HIS A 36 -11.32 2.76 -7.46
CA HIS A 36 -11.10 4.17 -7.14
C HIS A 36 -11.24 5.06 -8.40
N PRO A 37 -12.05 6.14 -8.40
CA PRO A 37 -12.31 6.97 -9.58
C PRO A 37 -11.06 7.67 -10.13
N ASP A 38 -10.08 8.00 -9.27
CA ASP A 38 -8.79 8.54 -9.73
C ASP A 38 -7.91 7.51 -10.49
N ARG A 39 -8.22 6.22 -10.41
CA ARG A 39 -7.39 5.13 -10.94
C ARG A 39 -8.08 4.33 -12.03
N ASN A 40 -9.41 4.21 -11.95
CA ASN A 40 -10.22 3.54 -12.95
C ASN A 40 -11.18 4.56 -13.60
N THR A 41 -11.11 4.66 -14.93
CA THR A 41 -11.91 5.56 -15.77
C THR A 41 -13.15 4.88 -16.37
N ASP A 42 -13.43 3.62 -16.01
CA ASP A 42 -14.64 2.94 -16.46
C ASP A 42 -15.89 3.60 -15.87
N ALA A 43 -16.93 3.76 -16.68
CA ALA A 43 -18.17 4.45 -16.30
C ALA A 43 -18.84 3.86 -15.04
N ASP A 44 -18.67 2.55 -14.82
CA ASP A 44 -19.26 1.82 -13.69
C ASP A 44 -18.41 1.86 -12.41
N SER A 45 -17.20 2.45 -12.46
CA SER A 45 -16.27 2.44 -11.31
C SER A 45 -16.79 3.27 -10.15
N GLU A 46 -17.44 4.40 -10.44
CA GLU A 46 -17.99 5.29 -9.41
C GLU A 46 -19.17 4.63 -8.68
N GLU A 47 -20.02 3.89 -9.41
CA GLU A 47 -21.15 3.16 -8.85
C GLU A 47 -20.68 1.99 -8.00
N LYS A 48 -19.76 1.16 -8.53
CA LYS A 48 -19.16 0.04 -7.78
C LYS A 48 -18.42 0.51 -6.53
N PHE A 49 -17.76 1.68 -6.58
CA PHE A 49 -17.09 2.26 -5.42
C PHE A 49 -18.07 2.70 -4.33
N LYS A 50 -19.24 3.24 -4.72
CA LYS A 50 -20.32 3.58 -3.77
C LYS A 50 -20.88 2.32 -3.12
N ASP A 51 -21.15 1.27 -3.90
CA ASP A 51 -21.73 0.02 -3.40
C ASP A 51 -20.82 -0.70 -2.40
N ILE A 52 -19.52 -0.82 -2.69
CA ILE A 52 -18.56 -1.46 -1.75
C ILE A 52 -18.35 -0.61 -0.49
N THR A 53 -18.48 0.72 -0.59
CA THR A 53 -18.36 1.61 0.58
C THR A 53 -19.59 1.46 1.47
N GLU A 54 -20.79 1.41 0.89
CA GLU A 54 -22.02 1.14 1.62
C GLU A 54 -22.00 -0.24 2.30
N ALA A 55 -21.55 -1.28 1.58
CA ALA A 55 -21.41 -2.61 2.14
C ALA A 55 -20.45 -2.64 3.35
N TYR A 56 -19.32 -1.92 3.27
CA TYR A 56 -18.39 -1.80 4.38
C TYR A 56 -19.00 -1.07 5.59
N GLU A 57 -19.69 0.05 5.38
CA GLU A 57 -20.32 0.82 6.47
C GLU A 57 -21.40 -0.01 7.19
N ILE A 58 -22.17 -0.81 6.46
CA ILE A 58 -23.24 -1.64 7.02
C ILE A 58 -22.69 -2.85 7.78
N LEU A 59 -21.65 -3.51 7.23
CA LEU A 59 -21.03 -4.67 7.87
C LEU A 59 -20.19 -4.31 9.09
N THR A 60 -19.67 -3.08 9.16
CA THR A 60 -18.94 -2.57 10.34
C THR A 60 -19.84 -1.88 11.37
N GLY A 61 -21.13 -1.70 11.07
CA GLY A 61 -22.10 -1.06 11.95
C GLY A 61 -21.97 0.47 12.01
N GLU A 62 -21.22 1.08 11.09
CA GLU A 62 -21.11 2.54 10.92
C GLU A 62 -22.39 3.12 10.30
N ARG A 63 -23.14 2.33 9.53
CA ARG A 63 -24.45 2.66 8.94
C ARG A 63 -25.46 1.54 9.19
N LYS A 64 -26.73 1.87 9.40
CA LYS A 64 -27.83 0.87 9.42
C LYS A 64 -28.28 0.58 7.99
N ALA A 65 -28.50 -0.71 7.67
CA ALA A 65 -29.13 -1.08 6.41
C ALA A 65 -30.48 -0.36 6.26
N PRO A 66 -30.78 0.23 5.10
CA PRO A 66 -32.04 0.94 4.88
C PRO A 66 -33.23 0.01 5.16
N ALA A 67 -34.23 0.52 5.89
CA ALA A 67 -35.49 -0.18 6.06
C ALA A 67 -36.18 -0.24 4.69
N GLN A 68 -36.41 -1.43 4.13
CA GLN A 68 -37.19 -1.54 2.91
C GLN A 68 -38.61 -1.02 3.19
N ALA A 69 -38.93 0.12 2.59
CA ALA A 69 -40.30 0.45 2.24
C ALA A 69 -40.76 -0.60 1.23
N SER A 70 -41.83 -1.31 1.57
CA SER A 70 -42.57 -2.17 0.65
C SER A 70 -42.87 -1.39 -0.64
N SER A 71 -42.42 -1.90 -1.79
CA SER A 71 -42.72 -1.34 -3.10
C SER A 71 -44.24 -1.14 -3.27
N PRO A 72 -44.70 0.04 -3.73
CA PRO A 72 -46.09 0.21 -4.12
C PRO A 72 -46.32 -0.50 -5.47
N LYS A 73 -47.26 -1.44 -5.49
CA LYS A 73 -47.86 -1.92 -6.74
C LYS A 73 -48.77 -0.83 -7.30
N ASN A 74 -48.54 -0.52 -8.59
CA ASN A 74 -49.32 0.26 -9.56
C ASN A 74 -50.71 0.80 -9.16
N GLY A 75 -50.96 2.08 -9.50
CA GLY A 75 -52.31 2.63 -9.64
C GLY A 75 -52.41 4.15 -9.73
N SER A 76 -52.08 4.71 -10.89
CA SER A 76 -52.70 5.89 -11.54
C SER A 76 -52.99 7.22 -10.80
N ALA A 77 -52.53 8.29 -11.48
CA ALA A 77 -53.22 9.57 -11.74
C ALA A 77 -53.02 10.78 -10.79
N GLY A 78 -52.82 11.94 -11.43
CA GLY A 78 -52.89 13.29 -10.85
C GLY A 78 -51.50 13.89 -10.57
N ALA A 79 -50.78 14.46 -11.55
CA ALA A 79 -50.95 15.82 -12.05
C ALA A 79 -51.05 16.91 -10.96
N GLN A 80 -50.20 17.92 -11.15
CA GLN A 80 -50.39 19.34 -10.81
C GLN A 80 -49.80 19.94 -9.51
N THR A 81 -48.70 20.65 -9.77
CA THR A 81 -48.47 22.09 -9.50
C THR A 81 -48.12 22.61 -8.10
N LYS A 82 -47.05 23.41 -8.15
CA LYS A 82 -46.60 24.44 -7.23
C LYS A 82 -47.74 25.38 -6.80
N SER A 83 -47.76 25.78 -5.53
CA SER A 83 -47.65 27.20 -5.16
C SER A 83 -47.45 27.38 -3.66
N SER A 84 -46.59 28.34 -3.35
CA SER A 84 -46.57 29.14 -2.13
C SER A 84 -47.97 29.55 -1.64
N THR A 85 -48.14 29.74 -0.33
CA THR A 85 -48.29 31.07 0.31
C THR A 85 -48.66 30.89 1.79
N SER A 86 -48.26 31.90 2.55
CA SER A 86 -48.26 32.16 3.98
C SER A 86 -49.60 32.15 4.75
N SER A 87 -49.44 32.00 6.08
CA SER A 87 -49.87 32.94 7.14
C SER A 87 -51.00 32.51 8.10
N ALA A 88 -50.90 33.11 9.30
CA ALA A 88 -51.90 33.34 10.36
C ALA A 88 -52.03 32.23 11.43
N TYR A 89 -52.14 32.49 12.74
CA TYR A 89 -52.42 33.72 13.51
C TYR A 89 -52.13 33.47 15.02
N GLY A 90 -51.88 34.54 15.81
CA GLY A 90 -52.00 34.51 17.29
C GLY A 90 -51.21 35.61 18.03
N PRO A 91 -51.84 36.57 18.76
CA PRO A 91 -51.26 37.90 19.00
C PRO A 91 -50.93 38.26 20.47
N ASP A 92 -50.32 39.44 20.63
CA ASP A 92 -50.26 40.34 21.79
C ASP A 92 -49.36 40.02 23.01
N ALA A 93 -48.29 40.81 23.17
CA ALA A 93 -48.09 41.66 24.34
C ALA A 93 -46.91 42.63 24.13
N ALA A 94 -47.17 43.89 24.46
CA ALA A 94 -46.32 45.06 24.30
C ALA A 94 -45.13 45.13 25.29
N GLY A 95 -44.14 45.98 24.98
CA GLY A 95 -43.42 46.69 26.04
C GLY A 95 -41.93 46.97 25.85
N ALA A 96 -41.64 48.21 25.46
CA ALA A 96 -40.53 49.06 25.92
C ALA A 96 -39.06 48.75 25.55
N ARG A 97 -38.51 49.73 24.84
CA ARG A 97 -37.08 50.06 24.67
C ARG A 97 -36.47 50.52 26.00
N ASN A 98 -35.21 50.19 26.29
CA ASN A 98 -34.13 51.17 26.46
C ASN A 98 -32.78 50.54 26.91
N ALA A 99 -31.79 50.75 26.05
CA ALA A 99 -30.49 51.37 26.31
C ALA A 99 -29.78 51.22 27.68
N ASN A 100 -28.61 50.56 27.58
CA ASN A 100 -27.29 51.08 27.99
C ASN A 100 -26.88 50.97 29.47
N LYS A 101 -25.86 50.15 29.76
CA LYS A 101 -24.75 50.56 30.63
C LYS A 101 -23.52 49.65 30.55
N THR A 102 -22.43 50.23 30.07
CA THR A 102 -21.04 49.85 30.30
C THR A 102 -20.71 49.89 31.80
N ARG A 103 -20.02 48.87 32.34
CA ARG A 103 -19.06 49.06 33.45
C ARG A 103 -18.04 47.92 33.52
N GLN A 104 -16.77 48.30 33.47
CA GLN A 104 -15.60 47.50 33.84
C GLN A 104 -15.62 47.17 35.34
N GLY A 105 -15.09 46.01 35.72
CA GLY A 105 -14.68 45.73 37.11
C GLY A 105 -14.66 44.25 37.52
N PHE A 106 -13.48 43.64 37.40
CA PHE A 106 -12.80 42.78 38.39
C PHE A 106 -13.51 41.55 39.02
N ALA A 107 -12.82 40.40 38.86
CA ALA A 107 -12.84 39.19 39.71
C ALA A 107 -14.17 38.45 39.94
N GLY A 108 -14.34 37.34 39.23
CA GLY A 108 -15.35 36.34 39.56
C GLY A 108 -15.12 35.06 38.77
N SER A 109 -14.70 34.02 39.50
CA SER A 109 -14.62 32.60 39.10
C SER A 109 -15.49 32.24 37.90
N GLY A 110 -14.85 31.92 36.77
CA GLY A 110 -15.53 31.34 35.62
C GLY A 110 -16.16 30.02 36.00
N ARG A 111 -17.48 30.01 36.23
CA ARG A 111 -18.29 28.80 36.08
C ARG A 111 -18.00 28.29 34.67
N LYS A 112 -17.31 27.15 34.58
CA LYS A 112 -17.32 26.34 33.37
C LYS A 112 -18.78 26.03 33.09
N GLU A 113 -19.35 26.77 32.15
CA GLU A 113 -20.56 26.37 31.47
C GLU A 113 -20.28 24.97 30.92
N GLN A 114 -20.93 23.97 31.52
CA GLN A 114 -20.87 22.60 31.05
C GLN A 114 -21.49 22.61 29.66
N GLN A 115 -20.65 22.73 28.63
CA GLN A 115 -21.04 22.46 27.25
C GLN A 115 -21.68 21.08 27.24
N ALA A 116 -22.99 21.04 26.97
CA ALA A 116 -23.73 19.82 26.76
C ALA A 116 -22.93 18.93 25.81
N ASN A 117 -22.61 17.72 26.27
CA ASN A 117 -21.83 16.76 25.53
C ASN A 117 -22.58 16.48 24.23
N PRO A 118 -22.09 16.92 23.04
CA PRO A 118 -22.86 16.80 21.83
C PRO A 118 -23.04 15.30 21.54
N GLY A 119 -24.29 14.91 21.28
CA GLY A 119 -24.64 13.53 20.97
C GLY A 119 -23.77 12.99 19.84
N LYS A 120 -23.63 11.66 19.75
CA LYS A 120 -22.83 11.01 18.68
C LYS A 120 -23.20 11.55 17.29
N ASP A 121 -24.46 11.88 17.08
CA ASP A 121 -25.00 12.39 15.82
C ASP A 121 -24.50 13.81 15.49
N ASP A 122 -24.34 14.68 16.49
CA ASP A 122 -23.78 16.03 16.30
C ASP A 122 -22.29 16.00 15.96
N LYS A 123 -21.55 15.03 16.51
CA LYS A 123 -20.13 14.82 16.16
C LYS A 123 -19.99 14.33 14.72
N VAL A 124 -20.86 13.43 14.29
CA VAL A 124 -20.89 12.93 12.91
C VAL A 124 -21.30 14.04 11.93
N ALA A 125 -22.31 14.84 12.27
CA ALA A 125 -22.73 15.98 11.45
C ALA A 125 -21.58 16.99 11.27
N ARG A 126 -20.87 17.33 12.36
CA ARG A 126 -19.73 18.26 12.32
C ARG A 126 -18.54 17.69 11.54
N ALA A 127 -18.28 16.38 11.64
CA ALA A 127 -17.24 15.70 10.86
C ALA A 127 -17.58 15.67 9.36
N ASN A 128 -18.84 15.40 9.01
CA ASN A 128 -19.32 15.39 7.64
C ASN A 128 -19.28 16.79 7.00
N GLN A 129 -19.59 17.83 7.78
CA GLN A 129 -19.49 19.21 7.33
C GLN A 129 -18.02 19.62 7.10
N ALA A 130 -17.12 19.27 8.03
CA ALA A 130 -15.69 19.50 7.87
C ALA A 130 -15.12 18.74 6.64
N TYR A 131 -15.59 17.52 6.38
CA TYR A 131 -15.21 16.73 5.21
C TYR A 131 -15.68 17.37 3.90
N ARG A 132 -16.93 17.84 3.85
CA ARG A 132 -17.48 18.59 2.70
C ARG A 132 -16.73 19.89 2.43
N GLU A 133 -16.36 20.63 3.47
CA GLU A 133 -15.51 21.83 3.32
C GLU A 133 -14.11 21.48 2.80
N GLN A 134 -13.54 20.35 3.24
CA GLN A 134 -12.26 19.89 2.74
C GLN A 134 -12.32 19.49 1.28
N GLN A 135 -13.38 18.78 0.86
CA GLN A 135 -13.63 18.44 -0.53
C GLN A 135 -13.86 19.69 -1.38
N ALA A 136 -14.63 20.68 -0.89
CA ALA A 136 -14.83 21.95 -1.57
C ALA A 136 -13.52 22.74 -1.74
N LYS A 137 -12.63 22.72 -0.73
CA LYS A 137 -11.28 23.31 -0.82
C LYS A 137 -10.35 22.54 -1.76
N ALA A 138 -10.51 21.21 -1.85
CA ALA A 138 -9.75 20.35 -2.74
C ALA A 138 -10.21 20.47 -4.20
N SER A 139 -11.52 20.60 -4.45
CA SER A 139 -12.08 20.84 -5.78
C SER A 139 -11.87 22.28 -6.26
N ALA A 140 -11.86 23.26 -5.34
CA ALA A 140 -11.48 24.65 -5.63
C ALA A 140 -9.97 24.82 -5.90
N ARG A 141 -9.14 23.88 -5.44
CA ARG A 141 -7.76 23.72 -5.93
C ARG A 141 -7.81 23.15 -7.35
N LYS A 142 -8.13 24.01 -8.32
CA LYS A 142 -7.77 23.76 -9.72
C LYS A 142 -6.29 23.38 -9.75
N SER A 143 -6.02 22.14 -10.09
CA SER A 143 -4.65 21.70 -10.33
C SER A 143 -4.12 22.53 -11.49
N ASN A 144 -3.08 23.32 -11.26
CA ASN A 144 -2.21 23.81 -12.34
C ASN A 144 -1.40 22.65 -12.98
N ILE A 145 -1.97 21.44 -13.00
CA ILE A 145 -1.45 20.26 -13.66
C ILE A 145 -2.42 20.03 -14.80
N HIS A 146 -1.95 20.27 -16.02
CA HIS A 146 -2.72 20.01 -17.24
C HIS A 146 -3.25 18.56 -17.23
N PRO A 147 -4.50 18.34 -17.65
CA PRO A 147 -5.09 17.01 -17.82
C PRO A 147 -4.47 16.37 -19.06
N GLY A 148 -3.25 15.87 -18.90
CA GLY A 148 -2.43 15.30 -19.95
C GLY A 148 -1.16 14.62 -19.44
N ALA A 149 -0.90 14.63 -18.13
CA ALA A 149 0.21 13.90 -17.53
C ALA A 149 -0.11 12.39 -17.43
N ARG A 150 -0.27 11.73 -18.58
CA ARG A 150 -0.10 10.28 -18.65
C ARG A 150 1.31 9.96 -18.19
N ARG A 151 1.43 8.98 -17.29
CA ARG A 151 2.71 8.40 -16.90
C ARG A 151 3.25 7.64 -18.12
N HIS A 152 3.94 8.34 -19.02
CA HIS A 152 4.50 7.74 -20.22
C HIS A 152 5.49 6.64 -19.82
N LYS A 153 5.10 5.37 -20.04
CA LYS A 153 6.03 4.31 -20.46
C LYS A 153 6.39 4.61 -21.91
N GLY A 154 7.14 5.69 -22.12
CA GLY A 154 7.74 6.06 -23.39
C GLY A 154 9.25 6.07 -23.23
N LYS A 155 9.97 5.73 -24.30
CA LYS A 155 11.43 5.88 -24.40
C LYS A 155 11.81 7.23 -23.80
N ARG A 156 12.72 7.21 -22.81
CA ARG A 156 13.09 8.41 -22.03
C ARG A 156 13.48 9.51 -23.02
N PRO A 157 12.87 10.70 -22.96
CA PRO A 157 13.32 11.81 -23.79
C PRO A 157 14.78 12.09 -23.44
N ASP A 158 15.58 12.45 -24.44
CA ASP A 158 17.00 12.75 -24.29
C ASP A 158 17.17 13.96 -23.36
N SER A 159 17.28 13.69 -22.06
CA SER A 159 17.29 14.69 -20.99
C SER A 159 18.54 15.57 -20.96
N ASN A 160 19.40 15.44 -21.96
CA ASN A 160 20.49 16.37 -22.27
C ASN A 160 20.02 17.62 -23.05
N ALA A 161 18.82 17.61 -23.62
CA ALA A 161 18.34 18.72 -24.47
C ALA A 161 18.05 20.04 -23.71
N ALA A 162 17.83 19.99 -22.39
CA ALA A 162 17.43 21.17 -21.58
C ALA A 162 18.43 21.58 -20.49
N GLY A 163 19.62 20.98 -20.44
CA GLY A 163 20.68 21.35 -19.48
C GLY A 163 20.44 20.92 -18.02
N PHE A 164 19.48 20.03 -17.76
CA PHE A 164 19.23 19.48 -16.42
C PHE A 164 20.22 18.38 -16.06
N ILE A 165 20.68 18.39 -14.80
CA ILE A 165 21.59 17.37 -14.29
C ILE A 165 20.80 16.15 -13.79
N GLN A 166 21.18 14.97 -14.27
CA GLN A 166 20.57 13.70 -13.91
C GLN A 166 21.28 13.06 -12.71
N CYS A 167 20.53 12.30 -11.91
CA CYS A 167 21.12 11.49 -10.86
C CYS A 167 21.95 10.34 -11.45
N ALA A 168 23.23 10.25 -11.07
CA ALA A 168 24.16 9.23 -11.56
C ALA A 168 23.71 7.77 -11.28
N VAL A 169 22.88 7.55 -10.26
CA VAL A 169 22.42 6.20 -9.86
C VAL A 169 21.05 5.83 -10.43
N THR A 170 20.15 6.81 -10.58
CA THR A 170 18.75 6.53 -10.96
C THR A 170 18.39 7.02 -12.36
N GLY A 171 19.20 7.92 -12.94
CA GLY A 171 18.90 8.62 -14.20
C GLY A 171 17.75 9.62 -14.10
N VAL A 172 17.16 9.81 -12.91
CA VAL A 172 16.04 10.74 -12.72
C VAL A 172 16.57 12.17 -12.60
N VAL A 173 15.94 13.10 -13.32
CA VAL A 173 16.12 14.54 -13.13
C VAL A 173 15.37 14.97 -11.87
N SER A 174 16.10 15.47 -10.88
CA SER A 174 15.53 16.01 -9.63
C SER A 174 15.54 17.54 -9.68
N ALA A 175 14.57 18.20 -9.04
CA ALA A 175 14.63 19.65 -8.85
C ALA A 175 15.74 20.06 -7.87
N GLN A 176 16.13 19.16 -6.96
CA GLN A 176 17.16 19.38 -5.94
C GLN A 176 18.19 18.24 -5.95
N PRO A 177 19.04 18.14 -6.98
CA PRO A 177 20.18 17.24 -6.94
C PRO A 177 21.20 17.78 -5.94
N ARG A 178 21.92 16.88 -5.26
CA ARG A 178 23.07 17.23 -4.41
C ARG A 178 24.32 16.54 -4.92
N LEU A 179 25.45 17.22 -4.84
CA LEU A 179 26.75 16.59 -4.90
C LEU A 179 27.00 15.98 -3.52
N VAL A 180 27.08 14.66 -3.46
CA VAL A 180 27.26 13.93 -2.20
C VAL A 180 28.53 13.11 -2.29
N GLU A 181 29.28 13.12 -1.20
CA GLU A 181 30.51 12.35 -1.03
C GLU A 181 30.32 11.26 0.02
N PHE A 182 30.67 10.03 -0.35
CA PHE A 182 30.69 8.87 0.54
C PHE A 182 32.11 8.36 0.70
N LYS A 183 32.44 7.90 1.90
CA LYS A 183 33.76 7.35 2.21
C LYS A 183 33.73 5.82 2.14
N ILE A 184 34.72 5.24 1.50
CA ILE A 184 34.98 3.80 1.45
C ILE A 184 36.35 3.56 2.05
N VAL A 185 36.41 2.74 3.09
CA VAL A 185 37.69 2.41 3.75
C VAL A 185 38.11 1.01 3.34
N ARG A 186 39.37 0.88 2.96
CA ARG A 186 40.07 -0.39 2.76
C ARG A 186 41.22 -0.47 3.75
N GLY A 187 41.27 -1.54 4.50
CA GLY A 187 42.32 -1.84 5.45
C GLY A 187 42.83 -3.26 5.23
N PHE A 188 44.13 -3.43 5.38
CA PHE A 188 44.77 -4.74 5.43
C PHE A 188 46.03 -4.64 6.29
N PHE A 189 46.08 -5.40 7.39
CA PHE A 189 47.14 -5.31 8.40
C PHE A 189 47.36 -3.86 8.86
N ASN A 190 48.51 -3.26 8.51
CA ASN A 190 48.90 -1.89 8.89
C ASN A 190 48.60 -0.84 7.80
N SER A 191 48.09 -1.25 6.63
CA SER A 191 47.73 -0.33 5.55
C SER A 191 46.30 0.15 5.68
N VAL A 192 46.07 1.44 5.50
CA VAL A 192 44.74 2.06 5.45
C VAL A 192 44.65 2.97 4.24
N ARG A 193 43.63 2.75 3.40
CA ARG A 193 43.29 3.64 2.28
C ARG A 193 41.83 4.06 2.40
N THR A 194 41.58 5.36 2.29
CA THR A 194 40.23 5.93 2.28
C THR A 194 39.97 6.51 0.90
N GLU A 195 38.96 5.98 0.22
CA GLU A 195 38.48 6.48 -1.06
C GLU A 195 37.23 7.33 -0.85
N VAL A 196 37.16 8.47 -1.52
CA VAL A 196 35.98 9.32 -1.54
C VAL A 196 35.28 9.15 -2.88
N VAL A 197 34.03 8.70 -2.86
CA VAL A 197 33.19 8.57 -4.05
C VAL A 197 32.21 9.72 -4.05
N SER A 198 32.32 10.60 -5.05
CA SER A 198 31.46 11.76 -5.24
C SER A 198 30.55 11.58 -6.47
N ALA A 199 29.30 12.01 -6.37
CA ALA A 199 28.38 12.00 -7.50
C ALA A 199 27.22 13.00 -7.33
N TYR A 200 26.63 13.41 -8.46
CA TYR A 200 25.36 14.14 -8.47
C TYR A 200 24.21 13.16 -8.27
N LEU A 201 23.48 13.32 -7.16
CA LEU A 201 22.50 12.34 -6.70
C LEU A 201 21.16 13.02 -6.40
N ALA A 202 20.09 12.30 -6.69
CA ALA A 202 18.76 12.53 -6.12
C ALA A 202 18.68 11.81 -4.75
N PRO A 203 17.74 12.19 -3.85
CA PRO A 203 17.63 11.60 -2.51
C PRO A 203 17.59 10.06 -2.50
N LYS A 204 16.83 9.45 -3.41
CA LYS A 204 16.76 7.98 -3.56
C LYS A 204 18.07 7.37 -4.07
N GLY A 205 18.76 8.06 -4.97
CA GLY A 205 20.06 7.64 -5.49
C GLY A 205 21.16 7.71 -4.42
N ALA A 206 21.14 8.74 -3.58
CA ALA A 206 22.07 8.91 -2.47
C ALA A 206 21.98 7.75 -1.48
N ARG A 207 20.76 7.33 -1.09
CA ARG A 207 20.57 6.16 -0.20
C ARG A 207 21.18 4.88 -0.76
N ARG A 208 20.99 4.62 -2.05
CA ARG A 208 21.57 3.43 -2.73
C ARG A 208 23.10 3.47 -2.77
N MET A 209 23.66 4.64 -3.07
CA MET A 209 25.12 4.81 -3.11
C MET A 209 25.74 4.70 -1.72
N ALA A 210 25.09 5.27 -0.70
CA ALA A 210 25.51 5.18 0.69
C ALA A 210 25.58 3.72 1.17
N LEU A 211 24.55 2.92 0.89
CA LEU A 211 24.52 1.49 1.23
C LEU A 211 25.64 0.72 0.52
N LYS A 212 25.85 0.98 -0.78
CA LYS A 212 26.97 0.37 -1.54
C LYS A 212 28.34 0.74 -0.96
N ALA A 213 28.52 2.00 -0.54
CA ALA A 213 29.76 2.46 0.08
C ALA A 213 29.98 1.80 1.44
N SER A 214 28.96 1.75 2.31
CA SER A 214 29.04 1.03 3.59
C SER A 214 29.29 -0.45 3.42
N PHE A 215 28.65 -1.11 2.45
CA PHE A 215 28.88 -2.53 2.16
C PHE A 215 30.33 -2.79 1.73
N LYS A 216 30.89 -1.96 0.86
CA LYS A 216 32.32 -2.05 0.48
C LYS A 216 33.25 -1.84 1.67
N THR A 217 32.91 -0.93 2.58
CA THR A 217 33.66 -0.70 3.83
C THR A 217 33.54 -1.88 4.79
N TRP A 218 32.38 -2.52 4.90
CA TRP A 218 32.25 -3.77 5.67
C TRP A 218 33.14 -4.88 5.12
N LEU A 219 33.13 -5.07 3.80
CA LEU A 219 33.90 -6.13 3.15
C LEU A 219 35.41 -5.89 3.17
N ARG A 220 35.90 -4.66 3.30
CA ARG A 220 37.33 -4.34 3.07
C ARG A 220 37.95 -3.48 4.16
N GLY A 221 37.16 -2.89 5.05
CA GLY A 221 37.63 -1.89 6.02
C GLY A 221 38.09 -2.46 7.36
N PHE A 222 37.73 -3.69 7.70
CA PHE A 222 37.96 -4.27 9.03
C PHE A 222 39.11 -5.27 9.12
N TRP A 223 39.90 -5.46 8.05
CA TRP A 223 41.02 -6.42 8.01
C TRP A 223 42.35 -5.86 8.53
N GLY A 224 42.32 -4.82 9.37
CA GLY A 224 43.51 -4.19 9.92
C GLY A 224 43.18 -3.36 11.16
N TRP A 225 44.08 -3.36 12.16
CA TRP A 225 43.88 -2.63 13.41
C TRP A 225 43.77 -1.11 13.17
N ARG A 226 44.63 -0.57 12.28
CA ARG A 226 44.63 0.88 11.95
C ARG A 226 43.39 1.31 11.17
N SER A 227 42.72 0.40 10.45
CA SER A 227 41.55 0.73 9.63
C SER A 227 40.23 0.60 10.38
N PHE A 228 40.21 -0.03 11.57
CA PHE A 228 39.00 -0.27 12.36
C PHE A 228 38.23 1.01 12.68
N ILE A 229 38.89 2.02 13.27
CA ILE A 229 38.26 3.29 13.63
C ILE A 229 37.83 4.08 12.38
N PRO A 230 38.67 4.25 11.34
CA PRO A 230 38.26 4.86 10.08
C PRO A 230 37.06 4.16 9.41
N ALA A 231 37.00 2.83 9.42
CA ALA A 231 35.90 2.06 8.83
C ALA A 231 34.57 2.36 9.53
N TRP A 232 34.56 2.38 10.87
CA TRP A 232 33.39 2.80 11.64
C TRP A 232 32.97 4.24 11.35
N ARG A 233 33.93 5.19 11.33
CA ARG A 233 33.65 6.59 10.99
C ARG A 233 33.05 6.73 9.59
N ALA A 234 33.54 5.97 8.62
CA ALA A 234 33.00 5.97 7.25
C ALA A 234 31.57 5.41 7.21
N ILE A 235 31.28 4.29 7.90
CA ILE A 235 29.93 3.72 7.97
C ILE A 235 28.95 4.71 8.59
N LEU A 236 29.31 5.31 9.74
CA LEU A 236 28.48 6.31 10.41
C LEU A 236 28.29 7.59 9.56
N GLY A 237 29.32 8.01 8.84
CA GLY A 237 29.22 9.12 7.88
C GLY A 237 28.24 8.80 6.73
N ASN A 238 28.35 7.60 6.16
CA ASN A 238 27.46 7.14 5.10
C ASN A 238 26.01 7.01 5.59
N MET A 239 25.79 6.54 6.83
CA MET A 239 24.47 6.49 7.49
C MET A 239 23.82 7.86 7.64
N ARG A 240 24.62 8.90 7.89
CA ARG A 240 24.14 10.30 7.98
C ARG A 240 23.86 10.93 6.61
N GLY A 241 24.08 10.20 5.52
CA GLY A 241 23.83 10.68 4.16
C GLY A 241 25.07 11.21 3.44
N GLY A 242 26.27 11.01 4.00
CA GLY A 242 27.53 11.48 3.41
C GLY A 242 27.85 12.93 3.73
N THR A 243 28.88 13.47 3.06
CA THR A 243 29.25 14.89 3.15
C THR A 243 28.76 15.64 1.92
N PHE A 244 28.43 16.92 2.11
CA PHE A 244 27.91 17.79 1.05
C PHE A 244 28.89 18.95 0.82
N PRO A 245 29.78 18.87 -0.18
CA PRO A 245 30.71 19.95 -0.48
C PRO A 245 29.97 21.23 -0.82
N ALA A 246 30.24 22.31 -0.09
CA ALA A 246 29.52 23.59 -0.19
C ALA A 246 29.54 24.16 -1.62
N GLU A 247 30.74 24.39 -2.15
CA GLU A 247 30.93 25.01 -3.46
C GLU A 247 30.39 24.15 -4.60
N GLY A 248 30.64 22.84 -4.56
CA GLY A 248 30.15 21.92 -5.58
C GLY A 248 28.62 21.80 -5.61
N ASN A 249 27.96 21.84 -4.45
CA ASN A 249 26.51 21.87 -4.38
C ASN A 249 25.93 23.21 -4.86
N ALA A 250 26.58 24.32 -4.53
CA ALA A 250 26.15 25.63 -5.01
C ALA A 250 26.22 25.73 -6.54
N LYS A 251 27.32 25.27 -7.14
CA LYS A 251 27.50 25.23 -8.60
C LYS A 251 26.46 24.33 -9.28
N LEU A 252 26.23 23.14 -8.71
CA LEU A 252 25.22 22.20 -9.18
C LEU A 252 23.82 22.83 -9.18
N LEU A 253 23.42 23.44 -8.06
CA LEU A 253 22.10 24.06 -7.94
C LEU A 253 21.95 25.30 -8.82
N PHE A 254 23.00 26.11 -8.98
CA PHE A 254 22.99 27.25 -9.90
C PHE A 254 22.75 26.80 -11.35
N THR A 255 23.44 25.74 -11.77
CA THR A 255 23.24 25.12 -13.10
C THR A 255 21.80 24.63 -13.26
N GLN A 256 21.28 23.94 -12.25
CA GLN A 256 19.91 23.43 -12.25
C GLN A 256 18.87 24.56 -12.29
N ALA A 257 19.08 25.65 -11.55
CA ALA A 257 18.20 26.81 -11.56
C ALA A 257 18.20 27.53 -12.92
N THR A 258 19.36 27.62 -13.56
CA THR A 258 19.48 28.19 -14.92
C THR A 258 18.69 27.37 -15.92
N ALA A 259 18.71 26.03 -15.81
CA ALA A 259 17.87 25.16 -16.63
C ALA A 259 16.37 25.38 -16.37
N PHE A 260 15.96 25.56 -15.11
CA PHE A 260 14.57 25.89 -14.78
C PHE A 260 14.13 27.25 -15.32
N GLU A 261 15.00 28.26 -15.27
CA GLU A 261 14.73 29.57 -15.85
C GLU A 261 14.57 29.50 -17.36
N LYS A 262 15.48 28.79 -18.07
CA LYS A 262 15.38 28.56 -19.51
C LYS A 262 14.10 27.83 -19.90
N SER A 263 13.58 26.96 -19.01
CA SER A 263 12.29 26.29 -19.20
C SER A 263 11.07 27.16 -18.87
N GLY A 264 11.26 28.44 -18.48
CA GLY A 264 10.18 29.37 -18.12
C GLY A 264 9.69 29.25 -16.67
N ASN A 265 10.22 28.33 -15.87
CA ASN A 265 9.79 28.11 -14.48
C ASN A 265 10.56 28.98 -13.49
N ARG A 266 10.36 30.30 -13.57
CA ARG A 266 11.03 31.30 -12.71
C ARG A 266 10.82 31.08 -11.20
N PRO A 267 9.61 30.73 -10.71
CA PRO A 267 9.40 30.51 -9.27
C PRO A 267 10.23 29.34 -8.71
N LEU A 268 10.38 28.27 -9.50
CA LEU A 268 11.20 27.12 -9.10
C LEU A 268 12.69 27.44 -9.22
N ALA A 269 13.11 28.15 -10.27
CA ALA A 269 14.49 28.62 -10.42
C ALA A 269 14.94 29.46 -9.21
N ARG A 270 14.13 30.43 -8.77
CA ARG A 270 14.39 31.24 -7.55
C ARG A 270 14.49 30.36 -6.32
N ALA A 271 13.59 29.40 -6.14
CA ALA A 271 13.61 28.50 -4.98
C ALA A 271 14.87 27.63 -4.92
N VAL A 272 15.37 27.14 -6.06
CA VAL A 272 16.63 26.38 -6.15
C VAL A 272 17.84 27.28 -5.89
N LEU A 273 17.85 28.52 -6.40
CA LEU A 273 18.91 29.49 -6.10
C LEU A 273 18.99 29.87 -4.63
N LEU A 274 17.85 30.02 -3.95
CA LEU A 274 17.82 30.27 -2.51
C LEU A 274 18.53 29.16 -1.74
N GLN A 275 18.35 27.89 -2.15
CA GLN A 275 19.12 26.78 -1.57
C GLN A 275 20.60 26.86 -1.93
N ALA A 276 20.94 27.28 -3.15
CA ALA A 276 22.34 27.41 -3.57
C ALA A 276 23.07 28.46 -2.70
N ARG A 277 22.38 29.57 -2.38
CA ARG A 277 22.86 30.61 -1.46
C ARG A 277 23.15 30.04 -0.07
N ASP A 278 22.29 29.15 0.45
CA ASP A 278 22.48 28.56 1.78
C ASP A 278 23.76 27.70 1.85
N PHE A 279 24.19 27.06 0.76
CA PHE A 279 25.47 26.33 0.70
C PHE A 279 26.70 27.25 0.66
N ILE A 280 26.56 28.44 0.10
CA ILE A 280 27.66 29.43 0.01
C ILE A 280 27.82 30.22 1.31
N GLY A 281 26.71 30.50 2.01
CA GLY A 281 26.69 31.33 3.21
C GLY A 281 27.19 32.75 2.93
N THR A 282 28.20 33.20 3.70
CA THR A 282 28.76 34.55 3.64
C THR A 282 29.91 34.71 2.64
N ASN A 283 30.28 33.65 1.90
CA ASN A 283 31.39 33.69 0.94
C ASN A 283 31.14 34.73 -0.18
N ARG A 284 32.18 35.44 -0.62
CA ARG A 284 32.14 36.48 -1.67
C ARG A 284 32.72 36.00 -3.01
N SER A 285 32.71 34.70 -3.27
CA SER A 285 33.17 34.15 -4.55
C SER A 285 32.36 34.70 -5.74
N ALA A 286 32.94 34.67 -6.95
CA ALA A 286 32.24 35.10 -8.17
C ALA A 286 30.90 34.35 -8.35
N LEU A 287 30.87 33.06 -8.03
CA LEU A 287 29.64 32.25 -8.04
C LEU A 287 28.61 32.73 -7.00
N ALA A 288 29.05 33.15 -5.82
CA ALA A 288 28.19 33.71 -4.79
C ALA A 288 27.48 34.96 -5.27
N GLU A 289 28.22 35.86 -5.92
CA GLU A 289 27.65 37.07 -6.50
C GLU A 289 26.70 36.76 -7.67
N GLN A 290 27.04 35.79 -8.53
CA GLN A 290 26.14 35.32 -9.60
C GLN A 290 24.82 34.76 -9.06
N ILE A 291 24.87 33.99 -7.95
CA ILE A 291 23.66 33.49 -7.30
C ILE A 291 22.85 34.63 -6.71
N ARG A 292 23.49 35.57 -6.00
CA ARG A 292 22.80 36.73 -5.39
C ARG A 292 22.13 37.62 -6.44
N THR A 293 22.82 37.93 -7.53
CA THR A 293 22.26 38.73 -8.63
C THR A 293 21.13 38.00 -9.33
N SER A 294 21.25 36.69 -9.55
CA SER A 294 20.19 35.87 -10.15
C SER A 294 18.95 35.79 -9.28
N ILE A 295 19.10 35.72 -7.95
CA ILE A 295 17.96 35.75 -7.01
C ILE A 295 17.23 37.09 -7.10
N ARG A 296 17.96 38.22 -7.05
CA ARG A 296 17.36 39.57 -7.16
C ARG A 296 16.64 39.75 -8.50
N ARG A 297 17.23 39.26 -9.60
CA ARG A 297 16.62 39.32 -10.94
C ARG A 297 15.33 38.51 -11.05
N LEU A 298 15.21 37.41 -10.31
CA LEU A 298 14.04 36.53 -10.34
C LEU A 298 13.01 36.86 -9.24
N GLU A 299 13.22 37.95 -8.49
CA GLU A 299 12.30 38.41 -7.46
C GLU A 299 11.09 39.10 -8.08
N ASP A 300 9.89 38.59 -7.78
CA ASP A 300 8.61 38.98 -8.37
C ASP A 300 7.61 39.52 -7.33
N GLY A 301 8.09 39.83 -6.12
CA GLY A 301 7.26 40.26 -4.98
C GLY A 301 6.41 39.14 -4.35
N GLN A 302 6.33 37.96 -4.97
CA GLN A 302 5.62 36.81 -4.44
C GLN A 302 6.50 36.00 -3.48
N PRO A 303 5.91 35.29 -2.49
CA PRO A 303 6.67 34.41 -1.63
C PRO A 303 7.31 33.29 -2.45
N ALA A 304 8.59 33.02 -2.19
CA ALA A 304 9.32 31.97 -2.90
C ALA A 304 8.61 30.61 -2.73
N ARG A 305 8.50 29.86 -3.83
CA ARG A 305 7.88 28.53 -3.82
C ARG A 305 8.59 27.64 -2.80
N ARG A 306 7.85 27.14 -1.80
CA ARG A 306 8.40 26.19 -0.83
C ARG A 306 8.62 24.85 -1.51
N VAL A 307 9.88 24.46 -1.69
CA VAL A 307 10.22 23.14 -2.19
C VAL A 307 10.44 22.21 -1.00
N ARG A 308 9.77 21.06 -0.99
CA ARG A 308 9.92 20.06 0.06
C ARG A 308 11.38 19.63 0.16
N ASP A 309 11.94 19.68 1.36
CA ASP A 309 13.27 19.15 1.60
C ASP A 309 13.18 17.61 1.76
N GLU A 310 13.55 16.90 0.71
CA GLU A 310 13.62 15.43 0.71
C GLU A 310 14.93 14.87 1.27
N TRP A 311 15.90 15.76 1.56
CA TRP A 311 17.21 15.40 2.10
C TRP A 311 17.21 15.33 3.63
N GLN A 312 16.22 15.92 4.30
CA GLN A 312 16.07 15.86 5.76
C GLN A 312 15.42 14.54 6.21
N ARG A 313 16.14 13.83 7.09
CA ARG A 313 15.81 12.56 7.76
C ARG A 313 16.05 11.30 6.93
N VAL A 314 17.21 10.69 7.20
CA VAL A 314 17.39 9.24 6.99
C VAL A 314 16.49 8.55 8.02
N GLY A 315 15.46 7.82 7.55
CA GLY A 315 14.59 7.08 8.46
C GLY A 315 15.42 6.06 9.27
N MET A 316 15.07 5.84 10.53
CA MET A 316 15.79 4.93 11.44
C MET A 316 16.06 3.56 10.80
N MET A 317 15.08 2.99 10.11
CA MET A 317 15.23 1.72 9.38
C MET A 317 16.31 1.77 8.29
N VAL A 318 16.41 2.88 7.57
CA VAL A 318 17.45 3.06 6.53
C VAL A 318 18.82 3.18 7.16
N ALA A 319 18.94 3.86 8.30
CA ALA A 319 20.21 3.92 9.05
C ALA A 319 20.62 2.53 9.57
N LEU A 320 19.67 1.75 10.11
CA LEU A 320 19.92 0.39 10.61
C LEU A 320 20.40 -0.58 9.52
N LEU A 321 19.96 -0.42 8.27
CA LEU A 321 20.43 -1.25 7.15
C LEU A 321 21.95 -1.20 6.96
N HIS A 322 22.60 -0.08 7.28
CA HIS A 322 24.06 0.02 7.23
C HIS A 322 24.78 -0.82 8.30
N LEU A 323 24.08 -1.19 9.37
CA LEU A 323 24.56 -2.05 10.46
C LEU A 323 24.10 -3.50 10.31
N SER A 324 23.44 -3.87 9.20
CA SER A 324 22.98 -5.25 8.96
C SER A 324 24.06 -6.32 9.17
N PRO A 325 25.35 -6.13 8.80
CA PRO A 325 26.37 -7.15 9.09
C PRO A 325 26.60 -7.37 10.59
N VAL A 326 26.49 -6.32 11.41
CA VAL A 326 26.61 -6.44 12.88
C VAL A 326 25.49 -7.30 13.43
N PHE A 327 24.25 -7.05 12.99
CA PHE A 327 23.09 -7.82 13.45
C PHE A 327 23.20 -9.29 13.04
N VAL A 328 23.70 -9.58 11.84
CA VAL A 328 23.95 -10.96 11.40
C VAL A 328 24.99 -11.64 12.29
N VAL A 329 26.09 -10.96 12.62
CA VAL A 329 27.14 -11.52 13.50
C VAL A 329 26.61 -11.73 14.92
N ILE A 330 25.90 -10.74 15.49
CA ILE A 330 25.29 -10.87 16.82
C ILE A 330 24.30 -12.03 16.84
N PHE A 331 23.44 -12.14 15.82
CA PHE A 331 22.47 -13.22 15.73
C PHE A 331 23.15 -14.59 15.60
N ALA A 332 24.20 -14.71 14.78
CA ALA A 332 25.00 -15.93 14.68
C ALA A 332 25.67 -16.29 16.01
N LEU A 333 26.22 -15.31 16.73
CA LEU A 333 26.82 -15.53 18.06
C LEU A 333 25.77 -15.91 19.10
N LEU A 334 24.57 -15.34 19.06
CA LEU A 334 23.46 -15.72 19.93
C LEU A 334 23.00 -17.14 19.66
N ILE A 335 23.00 -17.60 18.41
CA ILE A 335 22.73 -19.00 18.07
C ILE A 335 23.85 -19.89 18.60
N ALA A 336 25.11 -19.53 18.38
CA ALA A 336 26.27 -20.36 18.71
C ALA A 336 26.62 -20.40 20.21
N PHE A 337 26.33 -19.34 20.97
CA PHE A 337 26.79 -19.16 22.36
C PHE A 337 25.71 -18.62 23.30
N GLY A 338 24.47 -18.45 22.84
CA GLY A 338 23.38 -17.93 23.67
C GLY A 338 22.98 -18.91 24.78
N PRO A 339 22.37 -18.41 25.87
CA PRO A 339 21.97 -19.20 27.04
C PRO A 339 20.90 -20.29 26.76
N GLY A 340 20.46 -20.44 25.51
CA GLY A 340 19.52 -21.46 25.03
C GLY A 340 20.16 -22.66 24.30
N GLN A 341 21.48 -22.84 24.38
CA GLN A 341 22.20 -23.99 23.78
C GLN A 341 21.66 -25.36 24.23
N GLY A 342 20.92 -25.43 25.36
CA GLY A 342 20.24 -26.64 25.83
C GLY A 342 18.82 -26.87 25.29
N PHE A 343 18.15 -25.85 24.73
CA PHE A 343 16.75 -25.96 24.29
C PHE A 343 16.61 -26.16 22.76
N LEU A 344 17.65 -25.79 22.00
CA LEU A 344 17.60 -25.80 20.53
C LEU A 344 18.16 -27.06 19.86
N THR A 345 18.89 -27.92 20.58
CA THR A 345 19.68 -29.00 19.95
C THR A 345 19.31 -30.41 20.36
N ARG A 346 18.62 -30.64 21.48
CA ARG A 346 18.25 -32.00 21.93
C ARG A 346 16.80 -32.39 21.63
N ASP A 347 15.85 -31.50 21.88
CA ASP A 347 14.41 -31.84 21.76
C ASP A 347 13.73 -31.22 20.54
N LEU A 348 14.41 -30.31 19.84
CA LEU A 348 13.87 -29.68 18.64
C LEU A 348 13.61 -30.68 17.50
N PRO A 349 14.49 -31.66 17.20
CA PRO A 349 14.21 -32.62 16.13
C PRO A 349 12.98 -33.47 16.44
N ALA A 350 12.80 -33.87 17.70
CA ALA A 350 11.67 -34.71 18.12
C ALA A 350 10.36 -33.91 18.17
N MET A 351 10.34 -32.72 18.78
CA MET A 351 9.15 -31.87 18.82
C MET A 351 8.79 -31.27 17.46
N VAL A 352 9.76 -30.97 16.59
CA VAL A 352 9.53 -30.51 15.22
C VAL A 352 9.17 -31.68 14.30
N ALA A 353 9.64 -32.90 14.56
CA ALA A 353 9.15 -34.08 13.84
C ALA A 353 7.73 -34.44 14.29
N GLU A 354 7.41 -34.33 15.57
CA GLU A 354 6.07 -34.63 16.10
C GLU A 354 5.07 -33.55 15.70
N LYS A 355 5.35 -32.27 15.98
CA LYS A 355 4.51 -31.15 15.51
C LYS A 355 4.55 -31.01 14.01
N GLY A 356 5.68 -31.31 13.36
CA GLY A 356 5.79 -31.40 11.91
C GLY A 356 4.87 -32.46 11.38
N SER A 357 4.85 -33.68 11.93
CA SER A 357 3.93 -34.75 11.50
C SER A 357 2.46 -34.42 11.78
N GLN A 358 2.15 -33.73 12.87
CA GLN A 358 0.79 -33.28 13.17
C GLN A 358 0.35 -32.14 12.26
N ILE A 359 1.23 -31.18 11.99
CA ILE A 359 0.99 -30.11 11.03
C ILE A 359 0.94 -30.69 9.62
N THR A 360 1.77 -31.67 9.27
CA THR A 360 1.74 -32.32 7.95
C THR A 360 0.44 -33.09 7.80
N ARG A 361 0.00 -33.87 8.80
CA ARG A 361 -1.33 -34.52 8.77
C ARG A 361 -2.49 -33.53 8.76
N GLN A 362 -2.40 -32.43 9.51
CA GLN A 362 -3.42 -31.37 9.51
C GLN A 362 -3.43 -30.58 8.21
N VAL A 363 -2.26 -30.38 7.60
CA VAL A 363 -2.06 -29.67 6.32
C VAL A 363 -2.37 -30.58 5.15
N GLU A 364 -2.21 -31.89 5.25
CA GLU A 364 -2.59 -32.90 4.25
C GLU A 364 -4.09 -33.19 4.34
N GLN A 365 -4.72 -32.93 5.50
CA GLN A 365 -6.17 -32.89 5.66
C GLN A 365 -6.80 -31.52 5.32
N MET A 366 -6.04 -30.41 5.35
CA MET A 366 -6.54 -29.05 5.05
C MET A 366 -6.17 -28.55 3.65
N ILE A 367 -5.04 -28.99 3.11
CA ILE A 367 -4.69 -28.85 1.70
C ILE A 367 -5.28 -30.10 1.03
N GLY A 368 -6.59 -30.02 0.77
CA GLY A 368 -7.07 -30.58 -0.48
C GLY A 368 -6.18 -29.97 -1.55
N GLU A 369 -5.33 -30.82 -2.12
CA GLU A 369 -4.52 -30.50 -3.28
C GLU A 369 -5.41 -29.75 -4.28
N ASP A 370 -4.93 -28.64 -4.83
CA ASP A 370 -5.61 -27.81 -5.84
C ASP A 370 -5.71 -28.62 -7.16
N ARG A 371 -6.39 -29.76 -7.08
CA ARG A 371 -6.65 -30.72 -8.14
C ARG A 371 -8.06 -30.45 -8.61
N ASP A 372 -8.19 -30.12 -9.89
CA ASP A 372 -9.48 -29.92 -10.51
C ASP A 372 -10.36 -31.18 -10.30
N PRO A 373 -11.54 -31.04 -9.69
CA PRO A 373 -12.41 -32.19 -9.42
C PRO A 373 -13.00 -32.71 -10.74
N TYR A 374 -13.18 -34.02 -10.82
CA TYR A 374 -13.95 -34.71 -11.86
C TYR A 374 -15.05 -35.51 -11.20
N TYR A 375 -16.16 -35.74 -11.90
CA TYR A 375 -17.21 -36.64 -11.44
C TYR A 375 -17.47 -37.77 -12.41
N VAL A 376 -17.96 -38.89 -11.87
CA VAL A 376 -18.32 -40.09 -12.65
C VAL A 376 -19.67 -39.89 -13.36
N ASP A 377 -19.73 -40.00 -14.68
CA ASP A 377 -20.97 -39.89 -15.47
C ASP A 377 -21.58 -41.24 -15.88
N ARG A 378 -21.18 -42.33 -15.21
CA ARG A 378 -21.76 -43.67 -15.38
C ARG A 378 -22.45 -44.11 -14.09
N ASP A 379 -23.48 -44.93 -14.20
CA ASP A 379 -24.20 -45.44 -13.02
C ASP A 379 -23.26 -46.16 -12.05
N LEU A 380 -22.35 -46.98 -12.58
CA LEU A 380 -21.29 -47.66 -11.85
C LEU A 380 -20.01 -47.71 -12.70
N LEU A 381 -18.90 -47.22 -12.14
CA LEU A 381 -17.58 -47.25 -12.77
C LEU A 381 -16.62 -48.14 -11.96
N ASN A 382 -16.02 -49.14 -12.62
CA ASN A 382 -15.07 -50.04 -11.96
C ASN A 382 -13.69 -49.39 -11.87
N MET A 383 -13.23 -49.13 -10.65
CA MET A 383 -11.87 -48.72 -10.32
C MET A 383 -10.99 -49.95 -10.10
N ARG A 384 -9.85 -50.02 -10.79
CA ARG A 384 -8.98 -51.20 -10.84
C ARG A 384 -7.58 -50.90 -10.32
N ASN A 385 -6.84 -51.91 -9.90
CA ASN A 385 -5.44 -51.75 -9.45
C ASN A 385 -4.41 -51.63 -10.58
N GLY A 386 -4.84 -51.54 -11.83
CA GLY A 386 -3.97 -51.35 -12.98
C GLY A 386 -4.73 -50.93 -14.24
N ALA A 387 -4.01 -50.32 -15.18
CA ALA A 387 -4.54 -49.88 -16.48
C ALA A 387 -4.87 -51.09 -17.37
N GLY A 388 -6.14 -51.51 -17.38
CA GLY A 388 -6.62 -52.61 -18.22
C GLY A 388 -7.81 -53.36 -17.65
N VAL A 389 -8.64 -53.95 -18.52
CA VAL A 389 -9.87 -54.69 -18.15
C VAL A 389 -9.60 -56.00 -17.41
N THR A 390 -8.40 -56.57 -17.55
CA THR A 390 -7.99 -57.82 -16.90
C THR A 390 -7.51 -57.64 -15.46
N ASN A 391 -7.25 -56.40 -15.04
CA ASN A 391 -6.80 -56.08 -13.68
C ASN A 391 -7.94 -56.19 -12.66
N THR A 392 -7.64 -56.47 -11.40
CA THR A 392 -8.65 -56.69 -10.37
C THR A 392 -9.38 -55.40 -10.01
N ILE A 393 -10.69 -55.50 -9.78
CA ILE A 393 -11.54 -54.37 -9.37
C ILE A 393 -11.31 -54.14 -7.88
N ILE A 394 -10.85 -52.94 -7.52
CA ILE A 394 -10.70 -52.49 -6.13
C ILE A 394 -12.06 -52.05 -5.60
N ARG A 395 -12.76 -51.19 -6.37
CA ARG A 395 -14.01 -50.58 -5.95
C ARG A 395 -14.88 -50.22 -7.15
N ARG A 396 -16.19 -50.11 -6.92
CA ARG A 396 -17.12 -49.53 -7.89
C ARG A 396 -17.54 -48.14 -7.41
N LEU A 397 -17.28 -47.14 -8.23
CA LEU A 397 -17.63 -45.74 -8.00
C LEU A 397 -19.03 -45.47 -8.53
N ALA A 398 -19.83 -44.74 -7.78
CA ALA A 398 -21.20 -44.41 -8.17
C ALA A 398 -21.23 -43.19 -9.10
N ARG A 399 -22.33 -43.02 -9.83
CA ARG A 399 -22.58 -41.78 -10.58
C ARG A 399 -22.51 -40.56 -9.68
N PHE A 400 -21.91 -39.50 -10.19
CA PHE A 400 -21.66 -38.23 -9.49
C PHE A 400 -20.69 -38.33 -8.32
N GLU A 401 -19.98 -39.44 -8.14
CA GLU A 401 -18.90 -39.50 -7.17
C GLU A 401 -17.72 -38.64 -7.66
N THR A 402 -17.22 -37.75 -6.79
CA THR A 402 -16.11 -36.85 -7.11
C THR A 402 -14.76 -37.56 -6.91
N VAL A 403 -13.90 -37.47 -7.91
CA VAL A 403 -12.56 -38.03 -7.96
C VAL A 403 -11.55 -36.99 -8.48
N TYR A 404 -10.27 -37.25 -8.25
CA TYR A 404 -9.18 -36.36 -8.62
C TYR A 404 -8.16 -37.11 -9.47
N ILE A 405 -7.73 -36.56 -10.59
CA ILE A 405 -6.68 -37.19 -11.41
C ILE A 405 -5.35 -37.08 -10.67
N SER A 406 -4.65 -38.19 -10.47
CA SER A 406 -3.41 -38.27 -9.68
C SER A 406 -2.17 -38.65 -10.48
N GLY A 407 -2.32 -39.16 -11.71
CA GLY A 407 -1.20 -39.59 -12.55
C GLY A 407 -1.45 -39.50 -14.07
N ASP A 408 -0.41 -39.83 -14.84
CA ASP A 408 -0.44 -39.79 -16.32
C ASP A 408 -1.37 -40.85 -16.92
N SER A 409 -2.09 -40.49 -17.99
CA SER A 409 -2.97 -41.41 -18.72
C SER A 409 -2.18 -42.47 -19.49
N LYS A 410 -2.56 -43.74 -19.32
CA LYS A 410 -2.06 -44.89 -20.10
C LYS A 410 -3.13 -45.34 -21.10
N GLY A 411 -3.18 -44.66 -22.25
CA GLY A 411 -4.24 -44.86 -23.25
C GLY A 411 -5.57 -44.30 -22.73
N ILE A 412 -6.62 -45.12 -22.73
CA ILE A 412 -7.94 -44.75 -22.20
C ILE A 412 -8.02 -44.79 -20.65
N TRP A 413 -7.00 -45.33 -19.99
CA TRP A 413 -6.97 -45.48 -18.53
C TRP A 413 -6.25 -44.31 -17.87
N VAL A 414 -6.85 -43.75 -16.83
CA VAL A 414 -6.27 -42.68 -16.01
C VAL A 414 -6.22 -43.11 -14.55
N GLU A 415 -5.15 -42.71 -13.86
CA GLU A 415 -5.01 -42.92 -12.43
C GLU A 415 -5.74 -41.79 -11.67
N ILE A 416 -6.58 -42.19 -10.74
CA ILE A 416 -7.41 -41.30 -9.94
C ILE A 416 -7.24 -41.59 -8.45
N ASP A 417 -7.47 -40.55 -7.66
CA ASP A 417 -7.65 -40.59 -6.22
C ASP A 417 -9.10 -40.26 -5.88
N THR A 418 -9.69 -41.05 -4.99
CA THR A 418 -11.03 -40.79 -4.45
C THR A 418 -10.95 -39.80 -3.29
N SER A 419 -12.06 -39.15 -2.97
CA SER A 419 -12.17 -38.24 -1.81
C SER A 419 -11.88 -38.92 -0.46
N ILE A 420 -11.93 -40.25 -0.39
CA ILE A 420 -11.61 -41.05 0.79
C ILE A 420 -10.16 -41.57 0.81
N GLY A 421 -9.33 -41.18 -0.16
CA GLY A 421 -7.90 -41.49 -0.21
C GLY A 421 -7.53 -42.83 -0.84
N GLU A 422 -8.46 -43.50 -1.52
CA GLU A 422 -8.14 -44.70 -2.33
C GLU A 422 -7.64 -44.29 -3.71
N THR A 423 -6.66 -45.01 -4.25
CA THR A 423 -6.08 -44.77 -5.57
C THR A 423 -6.35 -45.95 -6.53
N GLY A 424 -6.55 -45.66 -7.81
CA GLY A 424 -6.78 -46.70 -8.82
C GLY A 424 -6.99 -46.18 -10.24
N PHE A 425 -7.14 -47.11 -11.18
CA PHE A 425 -7.30 -46.81 -12.60
C PHE A 425 -8.77 -46.94 -13.03
N VAL A 426 -9.25 -45.93 -13.77
CA VAL A 426 -10.57 -45.89 -14.40
C VAL A 426 -10.46 -45.48 -15.87
N ASN A 427 -11.55 -45.65 -16.62
CA ASN A 427 -11.62 -45.14 -17.99
C ASN A 427 -11.88 -43.63 -17.97
N LEU A 428 -11.04 -42.86 -18.68
CA LEU A 428 -11.13 -41.40 -18.75
C LEU A 428 -12.44 -40.93 -19.40
N ASP A 429 -13.02 -41.72 -20.31
CA ASP A 429 -14.29 -41.39 -20.98
C ASP A 429 -15.51 -41.33 -20.05
N ALA A 430 -15.37 -41.84 -18.83
CA ALA A 430 -16.41 -41.88 -17.81
C ALA A 430 -16.30 -40.72 -16.80
N LEU A 431 -15.30 -39.84 -16.96
CA LEU A 431 -15.05 -38.71 -16.08
C LEU A 431 -15.37 -37.38 -16.77
N VAL A 432 -16.03 -36.49 -16.05
CA VAL A 432 -16.37 -35.14 -16.52
C VAL A 432 -15.80 -34.10 -15.54
N PRO A 433 -15.14 -33.04 -16.01
CA PRO A 433 -14.66 -31.97 -15.14
C PRO A 433 -15.81 -31.33 -14.34
N GLY A 434 -15.60 -31.14 -13.04
CA GLY A 434 -16.55 -30.51 -12.14
C GLY A 434 -16.78 -31.29 -10.84
N ASN A 435 -17.48 -30.65 -9.92
CA ASN A 435 -17.89 -31.28 -8.66
C ASN A 435 -19.14 -32.15 -8.89
N GLY A 436 -19.08 -33.40 -8.45
CA GLY A 436 -20.18 -34.35 -8.57
C GLY A 436 -21.45 -33.94 -7.83
N ALA A 437 -21.34 -33.24 -6.70
CA ALA A 437 -22.52 -32.74 -5.97
C ALA A 437 -23.33 -31.76 -6.83
N ASP A 438 -22.66 -30.81 -7.48
CA ASP A 438 -23.30 -29.82 -8.36
C ASP A 438 -23.89 -30.48 -9.62
N ALA A 439 -23.18 -31.48 -10.17
CA ALA A 439 -23.64 -32.25 -11.31
C ALA A 439 -24.90 -33.08 -10.98
N ARG A 440 -24.93 -33.72 -9.81
CA ARG A 440 -26.10 -34.46 -9.31
C ARG A 440 -27.29 -33.53 -9.13
N ASP A 441 -27.10 -32.39 -8.46
CA ASP A 441 -28.19 -31.45 -8.19
C ASP A 441 -28.75 -30.87 -9.50
N THR A 442 -27.88 -30.57 -10.46
CA THR A 442 -28.27 -30.16 -11.82
C THR A 442 -29.04 -31.27 -12.55
N TRP A 443 -28.57 -32.52 -12.47
CA TRP A 443 -29.23 -33.67 -13.10
C TRP A 443 -30.61 -33.93 -12.47
N CYS A 444 -30.71 -33.88 -11.15
CA CYS A 444 -31.96 -34.09 -10.43
C CYS A 444 -32.98 -32.98 -10.66
N SER A 445 -32.54 -31.73 -10.83
CA SER A 445 -33.44 -30.63 -11.21
C SER A 445 -34.12 -30.85 -12.56
N LYS A 446 -33.47 -31.61 -13.47
CA LYS A 446 -33.99 -31.90 -14.82
C LYS A 446 -34.78 -33.21 -14.91
N ASN A 447 -34.47 -34.18 -14.05
CA ASN A 447 -35.03 -35.53 -14.12
C ASN A 447 -36.02 -35.83 -12.98
N SER A 448 -36.34 -34.84 -12.14
CA SER A 448 -37.29 -34.98 -11.03
C SER A 448 -36.96 -36.17 -10.12
N CYS A 449 -35.73 -36.19 -9.58
CA CYS A 449 -35.38 -37.15 -8.53
C CYS A 449 -36.28 -36.94 -7.30
N ASP A 450 -36.71 -38.04 -6.69
CA ASP A 450 -37.41 -38.05 -5.38
C ASP A 450 -36.47 -37.77 -4.20
#